data_AF-A0A433P4M5-F1
#
_entry.id   AF-A0A433P4M5-F1
#
_cell.length_a   1.000
_cell.length_b   1.000
_cell.length_c   1.000
_cell.angle_alpha   90.00
_cell.angle_beta   90.00
_cell.angle_gamma   90.00
#
_symmetry.space_group_name_H-M   'P 1'
#
loop_
_entity.id
_entity.type
_entity.pdbx_description
1 polymer ?
#
loop_
_entity_poly.entity_id
_entity_poly.type
_entity_poly.pdbx_seq_one_letter_code
_entity_poly.pdbx_strand_id
1 'polypeptide(L)'
;MSSPYTSSPSPGAAGNGGHFSPYAKGVAPPPLKKYTLQPPAKKPLLHKQMELGYPDIFPQRLNQDEDQLTESNVCNGFMDRPVVSNEHTCAHDMIHGRLVDDPKILADLGGFMVDVLKRKREASRITGLSTFKPPSRSTLNDTKKEQWLQDLAGGVIMLRKLARNVPH
;
A
#
# COMPACT_ATOMS: atom_id res chain seq x y z
N MET A 1 35.81 13.26 21.71
CA MET A 1 35.88 13.85 20.36
C MET A 1 34.46 14.11 19.90
N SER A 2 34.04 15.37 19.93
CA SER A 2 32.69 15.83 19.60
C SER A 2 32.50 15.84 18.09
N SER A 3 31.42 15.19 17.62
CA SER A 3 31.06 15.10 16.21
C SER A 3 30.86 16.51 15.60
N PRO A 4 31.41 16.81 14.41
CA PRO A 4 31.34 18.14 13.79
C PRO A 4 29.95 18.48 13.22
N TYR A 5 29.00 17.55 13.23
CA TYR A 5 27.62 17.81 12.83
C TYR A 5 26.80 18.31 14.03
N THR A 6 27.22 19.46 14.57
CA THR A 6 26.36 20.23 15.46
C THR A 6 25.17 20.74 14.64
N SER A 7 23.97 20.58 15.20
CA SER A 7 22.71 21.06 14.64
C SER A 7 22.84 22.47 14.08
N SER A 8 22.74 22.61 12.75
CA SER A 8 22.52 23.91 12.13
C SER A 8 21.26 24.53 12.74
N PRO A 9 21.33 25.72 13.35
CA PRO A 9 20.12 26.41 13.79
C PRO A 9 19.28 26.68 12.54
N SER A 10 18.04 26.18 12.55
CA SER A 10 17.07 26.49 11.51
C SER A 10 16.92 28.01 11.39
N PRO A 11 17.10 28.60 10.19
CA PRO A 11 16.98 30.06 10.01
C PRO A 11 15.50 30.42 10.02
N GLY A 12 14.92 30.53 11.21
CA GLY A 12 13.50 30.85 11.40
C GLY A 12 13.22 31.93 12.44
N ALA A 13 14.26 32.48 13.08
CA ALA A 13 14.09 33.55 14.05
C ALA A 13 14.56 34.88 13.44
N ALA A 14 13.63 35.84 13.38
CA ALA A 14 13.77 37.23 12.95
C ALA A 14 13.72 37.50 11.43
N GLY A 15 12.50 37.68 10.92
CA GLY A 15 12.26 38.33 9.63
C GLY A 15 10.79 38.63 9.43
N ASN A 16 10.43 39.90 9.35
CA ASN A 16 9.08 40.43 9.16
C ASN A 16 8.55 40.21 7.72
N GLY A 17 8.79 39.01 7.15
CA GLY A 17 8.42 38.63 5.80
C GLY A 17 7.15 37.76 5.82
N GLY A 18 6.16 38.13 4.99
CA GLY A 18 4.84 37.51 4.90
C GLY A 18 4.82 36.08 4.35
N HIS A 19 5.51 35.15 5.01
CA HIS A 19 5.34 33.72 4.76
C HIS A 19 4.02 33.26 5.38
N PHE A 20 3.08 32.85 4.53
CA PHE A 20 1.83 32.23 4.95
C PHE A 20 2.17 30.88 5.62
N SER A 21 2.20 30.87 6.96
CA SER A 21 2.21 29.61 7.71
C SER A 21 0.84 28.95 7.54
N PRO A 22 0.75 27.68 7.11
CA PRO A 22 -0.52 26.95 7.06
C PRO A 22 -1.09 26.65 8.45
N TYR A 23 -0.35 26.98 9.51
CA TYR A 23 -0.74 26.76 10.89
C TYR A 23 -1.37 28.03 11.49
N ALA A 24 -2.51 27.85 12.15
CA ALA A 24 -3.21 28.92 12.86
C ALA A 24 -2.29 29.56 13.92
N LYS A 25 -2.36 30.89 14.06
CA LYS A 25 -1.60 31.62 15.08
C LYS A 25 -1.91 31.05 16.48
N GLY A 26 -0.87 30.63 17.20
CA GLY A 26 -0.98 30.07 18.55
C GLY A 26 -1.00 28.54 18.62
N VAL A 27 -1.05 27.84 17.48
CA VAL A 27 -0.86 26.38 17.44
C VAL A 27 0.59 26.09 17.10
N ALA A 28 1.33 25.49 18.05
CA ALA A 28 2.68 25.02 17.79
C ALA A 28 2.63 24.03 16.61
N PRO A 29 3.52 24.15 15.61
CA PRO A 29 3.55 23.20 14.50
C PRO A 29 3.80 21.80 15.08
N PRO A 30 3.18 20.75 14.51
CA PRO A 30 3.46 19.38 14.92
C PRO A 30 4.97 19.13 14.77
N PRO A 31 5.58 18.33 15.66
CA PRO A 31 7.00 18.02 15.56
C PRO A 31 7.29 17.41 14.18
N LEU A 32 8.32 17.93 13.52
CA LEU A 32 8.76 17.42 12.23
C LEU A 32 9.13 15.94 12.38
N LYS A 33 8.56 15.10 11.51
CA LYS A 33 8.88 13.67 11.45
C LYS A 33 9.96 13.45 10.41
N LYS A 34 10.94 12.60 10.72
CA LYS A 34 11.91 12.12 9.73
C LYS A 34 11.15 11.45 8.58
N TYR A 35 11.46 11.81 7.35
CA TYR A 35 10.92 11.12 6.18
C TYR A 35 11.38 9.66 6.17
N THR A 36 10.44 8.76 5.92
CA THR A 36 10.69 7.33 5.69
C THR A 36 10.04 6.97 4.38
N LEU A 37 10.73 6.20 3.53
CA LEU A 37 10.14 5.68 2.31
C LEU A 37 8.94 4.79 2.67
N GLN A 38 7.74 5.22 2.28
CA GLN A 38 6.50 4.47 2.49
C GLN A 38 6.01 3.90 1.15
N PRO A 39 5.51 2.66 1.13
CA PRO A 39 4.92 2.08 -0.05
C PRO A 39 3.66 2.87 -0.46
N PRO A 40 3.27 2.85 -1.74
CA PRO A 40 1.99 3.40 -2.18
C PRO A 40 0.82 2.79 -1.40
N ALA A 41 -0.17 3.61 -1.04
CA ALA A 41 -1.25 3.24 -0.11
C ALA A 41 -2.06 1.98 -0.48
N LYS A 42 -2.05 1.56 -1.75
CA LYS A 42 -2.78 0.38 -2.26
C LYS A 42 -1.87 -0.75 -2.75
N LYS A 43 -0.56 -0.69 -2.47
CA LYS A 43 0.37 -1.74 -2.94
C LYS A 43 0.18 -3.00 -2.07
N PRO A 44 -0.03 -4.18 -2.67
CA PRO A 44 -0.15 -5.42 -1.90
C PRO A 44 1.22 -5.84 -1.33
N LEU A 45 1.18 -6.50 -0.18
CA LEU A 45 2.35 -7.18 0.40
C LEU A 45 2.72 -8.39 -0.45
N LEU A 46 4.02 -8.73 -0.47
CA LEU A 46 4.50 -9.95 -1.14
C LEU A 46 3.92 -11.21 -0.50
N HIS A 47 3.77 -11.22 0.83
CA HIS A 47 3.21 -12.34 1.57
C HIS A 47 2.25 -11.83 2.65
N LYS A 48 1.19 -12.59 2.93
CA LYS A 48 0.15 -12.19 3.90
C LYS A 48 0.58 -12.36 5.35
N GLN A 49 1.43 -13.35 5.64
CA GLN A 49 1.80 -13.75 7.01
C GLN A 49 3.26 -13.46 7.36
N MET A 50 4.11 -13.28 6.36
CA MET A 50 5.55 -13.10 6.56
C MET A 50 5.94 -11.72 6.09
N GLU A 51 6.85 -11.10 6.82
CA GLU A 51 7.33 -9.75 6.55
C GLU A 51 8.40 -9.76 5.43
N LEU A 52 8.00 -10.12 4.21
CA LEU A 52 8.86 -10.01 3.02
C LEU A 52 8.80 -8.62 2.37
N GLY A 53 7.99 -7.71 2.92
CA GLY A 53 7.83 -6.36 2.40
C GLY A 53 6.93 -6.28 1.17
N TYR A 54 7.24 -5.32 0.30
CA TYR A 54 6.45 -4.99 -0.89
C TYR A 54 7.23 -5.34 -2.15
N PRO A 55 6.55 -5.76 -3.24
CA PRO A 55 7.22 -6.01 -4.50
C PRO A 55 7.93 -4.74 -4.97
N ASP A 56 9.18 -4.82 -5.43
CA ASP A 56 9.89 -3.67 -6.04
C ASP A 56 9.99 -2.44 -5.11
N ILE A 57 10.12 -2.66 -3.80
CA ILE A 57 10.42 -1.60 -2.81
C ILE A 57 11.43 -2.15 -1.81
N PHE A 58 12.59 -1.49 -1.76
CA PHE A 58 13.71 -1.87 -0.90
C PHE A 58 14.06 -0.67 -0.01
N PRO A 59 13.38 -0.48 1.13
CA PRO A 59 13.70 0.60 2.05
C PRO A 59 15.05 0.32 2.73
N GLN A 60 15.80 1.38 3.04
CA GLN A 60 16.98 1.27 3.90
C GLN A 60 16.55 0.73 5.27
N ARG A 61 17.27 -0.29 5.75
CA ARG A 61 17.05 -0.94 7.04
C ARG A 61 18.25 -0.66 7.94
N LEU A 62 18.05 -0.81 9.25
CA LEU A 62 19.18 -0.78 10.17
C LEU A 62 20.06 -2.02 9.94
N ASN A 63 21.38 -1.85 10.11
CA ASN A 63 22.37 -2.92 9.96
C ASN A 63 22.35 -3.58 8.57
N GLN A 64 22.30 -2.78 7.49
CA GLN A 64 22.66 -3.34 6.19
C GLN A 64 24.14 -3.70 6.16
N ASP A 65 24.52 -4.62 5.27
CA ASP A 65 25.92 -5.07 5.17
C ASP A 65 26.86 -3.93 4.77
N GLU A 66 26.35 -2.91 4.07
CA GLU A 66 27.04 -1.66 3.77
C GLU A 66 27.34 -0.81 5.01
N ASP A 67 26.49 -0.87 6.05
CA ASP A 67 26.64 -0.10 7.29
C ASP A 67 27.63 -0.76 8.27
N GLN A 68 28.00 -2.02 8.04
CA GLN A 68 28.95 -2.73 8.90
C GLN A 68 30.37 -2.24 8.62
N LEU A 69 30.95 -1.52 9.59
CA LEU A 69 32.31 -0.97 9.54
C LEU A 69 33.39 -2.04 9.76
N THR A 70 33.38 -3.09 8.94
CA THR A 70 34.44 -4.09 8.90
C THR A 70 35.71 -3.50 8.28
N GLU A 71 36.88 -4.02 8.64
CA GLU A 71 38.17 -3.56 8.09
C GLU A 71 38.17 -3.56 6.56
N SER A 72 37.63 -4.62 5.96
CA SER A 72 37.53 -4.72 4.50
C SER A 72 36.63 -3.63 3.90
N ASN A 73 35.44 -3.40 4.46
CA ASN A 73 34.51 -2.38 3.96
C ASN A 73 35.09 -0.97 4.09
N VAL A 74 35.82 -0.70 5.18
CA VAL A 74 36.44 0.61 5.44
C VAL A 74 37.63 0.86 4.52
N CYS A 75 38.47 -0.15 4.28
CA CYS A 75 39.67 -0.01 3.46
C CYS A 75 39.38 -0.09 1.94
N ASN A 76 38.47 -0.97 1.53
CA ASN A 76 38.24 -1.28 0.11
C ASN A 76 36.89 -0.78 -0.42
N GLY A 77 36.01 -0.30 0.46
CA GLY A 77 34.62 -0.01 0.13
C GLY A 77 33.72 -1.24 0.16
N PHE A 78 32.41 -1.02 0.17
CA PHE A 78 31.40 -2.06 0.02
C PHE A 78 31.05 -2.24 -1.47
N MET A 79 31.08 -3.47 -1.95
CA MET A 79 30.62 -3.85 -3.30
C MET A 79 29.60 -4.96 -3.18
N ASP A 80 28.47 -4.82 -3.88
CA ASP A 80 27.43 -5.85 -3.89
C ASP A 80 27.93 -7.11 -4.62
N ARG A 81 27.57 -8.28 -4.09
CA ARG A 81 28.01 -9.55 -4.65
C ARG A 81 26.95 -10.06 -5.61
N PRO A 82 27.29 -10.37 -6.88
CA PRO A 82 26.34 -10.96 -7.80
C PRO A 82 25.85 -12.30 -7.23
N VAL A 83 24.53 -12.45 -7.13
CA VAL A 83 23.89 -13.67 -6.63
C VAL A 83 24.08 -14.84 -7.61
N VAL A 84 24.26 -14.52 -8.90
CA VAL A 84 24.42 -15.47 -9.99
C VAL A 84 25.74 -15.21 -10.70
N SER A 85 26.58 -16.23 -10.87
CA SER A 85 27.93 -16.07 -11.44
C SER A 85 27.94 -15.70 -12.93
N ASN A 86 26.93 -16.13 -13.69
CA ASN A 86 26.91 -16.04 -15.16
C ASN A 86 25.91 -14.99 -15.68
N GLU A 87 25.86 -13.82 -15.05
CA GLU A 87 24.89 -12.75 -15.35
C GLU A 87 25.00 -12.19 -16.78
N HIS A 88 26.18 -12.30 -17.42
CA HIS A 88 26.40 -11.80 -18.78
C HIS A 88 26.12 -12.84 -19.88
N THR A 89 25.68 -14.05 -19.53
CA THR A 89 25.48 -15.12 -20.50
C THR A 89 24.04 -15.16 -21.02
N CYS A 90 23.86 -15.51 -22.29
CA CYS A 90 22.55 -15.71 -22.88
C CYS A 90 22.05 -17.13 -22.58
N ALA A 91 20.80 -17.25 -22.11
CA ALA A 91 20.17 -18.55 -21.83
C ALA A 91 19.55 -19.23 -23.08
N HIS A 92 19.80 -18.71 -24.29
CA HIS A 92 19.15 -19.16 -25.53
C HIS A 92 19.27 -20.68 -25.73
N ASP A 93 20.50 -21.21 -25.79
CA ASP A 93 20.73 -22.62 -26.12
C ASP A 93 20.21 -23.55 -25.03
N MET A 94 20.28 -23.11 -23.76
CA MET A 94 19.73 -23.87 -22.64
C MET A 94 18.21 -24.00 -22.74
N ILE A 95 17.51 -22.93 -23.09
CA ILE A 95 16.05 -22.94 -23.22
C ILE A 95 15.63 -23.66 -24.51
N HIS A 96 16.30 -23.36 -25.63
CA HIS A 96 16.02 -23.97 -26.92
C HIS A 96 16.23 -25.48 -26.89
N GLY A 97 17.35 -25.96 -26.33
CA GLY A 97 17.61 -27.39 -26.17
C GLY A 97 16.47 -28.08 -25.40
N ARG A 98 16.05 -27.50 -24.26
CA ARG A 98 14.93 -28.05 -23.48
C ARG A 98 13.62 -28.10 -24.25
N LEU A 99 13.32 -27.07 -25.04
CA LEU A 99 12.07 -26.99 -25.80
C LEU A 99 12.04 -28.00 -26.96
N VAL A 100 13.18 -28.21 -27.62
CA VAL A 100 13.32 -29.19 -28.71
C VAL A 100 13.31 -30.62 -28.17
N ASP A 101 14.01 -30.87 -27.07
CA ASP A 101 14.13 -32.20 -26.47
C ASP A 101 12.80 -32.69 -25.87
N ASP A 102 12.02 -31.79 -25.26
CA ASP A 102 10.73 -32.12 -24.65
C ASP A 102 9.64 -31.10 -25.04
N PRO A 103 8.85 -31.38 -26.10
CA PRO A 103 7.77 -30.50 -26.53
C PRO A 103 6.61 -30.43 -25.53
N LYS A 104 6.52 -31.34 -24.55
CA LYS A 104 5.47 -31.33 -23.52
C LYS A 104 5.63 -30.15 -22.56
N ILE A 105 6.85 -29.64 -22.38
CA ILE A 105 7.14 -28.51 -21.47
C ILE A 105 6.25 -27.30 -21.78
N LEU A 106 6.03 -27.00 -23.06
CA LEU A 106 5.20 -25.86 -23.45
C LEU A 106 3.72 -26.06 -23.07
N ALA A 107 3.22 -27.29 -23.26
CA ALA A 107 1.86 -27.64 -22.85
C ALA A 107 1.71 -27.60 -21.33
N ASP A 108 2.70 -28.09 -20.58
CA ASP A 108 2.73 -28.04 -19.12
C ASP A 108 2.77 -26.60 -18.59
N LEU A 109 3.57 -25.73 -19.22
CA LEU A 109 3.62 -24.29 -18.89
C LEU A 109 2.25 -23.63 -19.14
N GLY A 110 1.62 -23.94 -20.28
CA GLY A 110 0.27 -23.49 -20.59
C GLY A 110 -0.75 -23.94 -19.54
N GLY A 111 -0.72 -25.22 -19.16
CA GLY A 111 -1.55 -25.78 -18.11
C GLY A 111 -1.34 -25.10 -16.76
N PHE A 112 -0.08 -24.91 -16.35
CA PHE A 112 0.29 -24.19 -15.14
C PHE A 112 -0.26 -22.76 -15.10
N MET A 113 -0.14 -22.01 -16.20
CA MET A 113 -0.66 -20.65 -16.28
C MET A 113 -2.18 -20.60 -16.17
N VAL A 114 -2.90 -21.53 -16.81
CA VAL A 114 -4.37 -21.66 -16.66
C VAL A 114 -4.73 -21.94 -15.19
N ASP A 115 -3.96 -22.79 -14.53
CA ASP A 115 -4.11 -23.16 -13.13
C ASP A 115 -3.91 -21.98 -12.17
N VAL A 116 -2.92 -21.12 -12.44
CA VAL A 116 -2.68 -19.88 -11.70
C VAL A 116 -3.86 -18.92 -11.89
N LEU A 117 -4.35 -18.76 -13.12
CA LEU A 117 -5.49 -17.89 -13.42
C LEU A 117 -6.79 -18.38 -12.75
N LYS A 118 -7.00 -19.69 -12.69
CA LYS A 118 -8.13 -20.30 -11.98
C LYS A 118 -8.09 -19.96 -10.49
N ARG A 119 -6.95 -20.18 -9.84
CA ARG A 119 -6.74 -19.83 -8.42
C ARG A 119 -6.91 -18.33 -8.16
N LYS A 120 -6.42 -17.48 -9.06
CA LYS A 120 -6.61 -16.02 -8.99
C LYS A 120 -8.09 -15.63 -9.07
N ARG A 121 -8.86 -16.26 -9.96
CA ARG A 121 -10.31 -16.03 -10.10
C ARG A 121 -11.06 -16.47 -8.84
N GLU A 122 -10.73 -17.65 -8.30
CA GLU A 122 -11.32 -18.18 -7.07
C GLU A 122 -11.03 -17.26 -5.87
N ALA A 123 -9.78 -16.80 -5.73
CA ALA A 123 -9.38 -15.87 -4.68
C ALA A 123 -10.03 -14.49 -4.78
N SER A 124 -10.40 -14.06 -5.99
CA SER A 124 -11.09 -12.79 -6.25
C SER A 124 -12.61 -12.87 -6.08
N ARG A 125 -13.18 -14.06 -5.84
CA ARG A 125 -14.62 -14.23 -5.72
C ARG A 125 -15.11 -13.76 -4.34
N ILE A 126 -16.18 -12.98 -4.31
CA ILE A 126 -16.86 -12.61 -3.06
C ILE A 126 -17.64 -13.85 -2.59
N THR A 127 -17.20 -14.46 -1.50
CA THR A 127 -17.80 -15.68 -0.92
C THR A 127 -18.67 -15.41 0.31
N GLY A 128 -18.86 -14.14 0.69
CA GLY A 128 -19.66 -13.76 1.85
C GLY A 128 -21.15 -14.08 1.67
N LEU A 129 -21.81 -14.46 2.77
CA LEU A 129 -23.27 -14.55 2.82
C LEU A 129 -23.91 -13.18 2.59
N SER A 130 -25.14 -13.15 2.08
CA SER A 130 -25.89 -11.90 1.91
C SER A 130 -26.04 -11.19 3.25
N THR A 131 -25.50 -9.98 3.35
CA THR A 131 -25.68 -9.09 4.51
C THR A 131 -26.89 -8.17 4.34
N PHE A 132 -27.68 -8.35 3.28
CA PHE A 132 -28.85 -7.53 3.02
C PHE A 132 -29.91 -7.81 4.08
N LYS A 133 -30.25 -6.76 4.85
CA LYS A 133 -31.39 -6.77 5.76
C LYS A 133 -32.42 -5.78 5.24
N PRO A 134 -33.71 -6.16 5.17
CA PRO A 134 -34.74 -5.21 4.81
C PRO A 134 -34.78 -4.05 5.81
N PRO A 135 -35.15 -2.83 5.38
CA PRO A 135 -35.39 -1.68 6.26
C PRO A 135 -36.29 -2.02 7.45
N SER A 136 -35.97 -1.47 8.62
CA SER A 136 -36.84 -1.66 9.78
C SER A 136 -38.17 -0.95 9.55
N ARG A 137 -39.29 -1.64 9.81
CA ARG A 137 -40.63 -1.06 9.75
C ARG A 137 -40.93 -0.39 11.08
N SER A 138 -41.21 0.91 11.05
CA SER A 138 -41.53 1.70 12.24
C SER A 138 -42.98 2.18 12.16
N THR A 139 -43.74 2.00 13.23
CA THR A 139 -45.05 2.66 13.36
C THR A 139 -44.81 4.11 13.73
N LEU A 140 -45.07 5.04 12.81
CA LEU A 140 -45.02 6.48 13.05
C LEU A 140 -46.44 7.03 13.17
N ASN A 141 -46.60 8.16 13.86
CA ASN A 141 -47.85 8.91 13.80
C ASN A 141 -48.02 9.57 12.42
N ASP A 142 -49.25 9.92 12.05
CA ASP A 142 -49.57 10.46 10.72
C ASP A 142 -48.74 11.70 10.37
N THR A 143 -48.52 12.59 11.33
CA THR A 143 -47.67 13.78 11.15
C THR A 143 -46.22 13.44 10.78
N LYS A 144 -45.60 12.45 11.45
CA LYS A 144 -44.22 12.03 11.11
C LYS A 144 -44.16 11.24 9.80
N LYS A 145 -45.24 10.54 9.43
CA LYS A 145 -45.35 9.84 8.14
C LYS A 145 -45.43 10.83 6.98
N GLU A 146 -46.25 11.87 7.10
CA GLU A 146 -46.31 12.98 6.12
C GLU A 146 -44.98 13.71 6.03
N GLN A 147 -44.34 14.02 7.16
CA GLN A 147 -43.00 14.63 7.16
C GLN A 147 -41.97 13.73 6.45
N TRP A 148 -41.99 12.41 6.70
CA TRP A 148 -41.08 11.47 6.03
C TRP A 148 -41.31 11.43 4.52
N LEU A 149 -42.57 11.52 4.04
CA LEU A 149 -42.89 11.60 2.61
C LEU A 149 -42.44 12.93 1.99
N GLN A 150 -42.63 14.04 2.70
CA GLN A 150 -42.13 15.35 2.26
C GLN A 150 -40.59 15.36 2.19
N ASP A 151 -39.94 14.77 3.18
CA ASP A 151 -38.48 14.61 3.23
C ASP A 151 -37.97 13.71 2.08
N LEU A 152 -38.75 12.69 1.70
CA LEU A 152 -38.46 11.82 0.56
C LEU A 152 -38.64 12.56 -0.77
N ALA A 153 -39.68 13.37 -0.91
CA ALA A 153 -39.97 14.13 -2.13
C ALA A 153 -39.01 15.32 -2.31
N GLY A 154 -38.59 15.95 -1.22
CA GLY A 154 -37.77 17.17 -1.23
C GLY A 154 -36.30 16.93 -1.58
N GLY A 155 -35.78 15.71 -1.43
CA GLY A 155 -34.39 15.35 -1.81
C GLY A 155 -33.29 16.03 -0.98
N VAL A 156 -33.64 16.86 0.01
CA VAL A 156 -32.69 17.55 0.90
C VAL A 156 -32.06 16.58 1.91
N ILE A 157 -32.78 15.51 2.26
CA ILE A 157 -32.34 14.53 3.25
C ILE A 157 -31.77 13.30 2.55
N MET A 158 -30.64 12.80 3.07
CA MET A 158 -29.96 11.63 2.52
C MET A 158 -30.87 10.38 2.59
N LEU A 159 -30.99 9.65 1.48
CA LEU A 159 -31.75 8.40 1.39
C LEU A 159 -31.32 7.36 2.43
N ARG A 160 -30.02 7.30 2.78
CA ARG A 160 -29.50 6.44 3.85
C ARG A 160 -30.21 6.67 5.19
N LYS A 161 -30.61 7.90 5.50
CA LYS A 161 -31.27 8.24 6.76
C LYS A 161 -32.74 7.82 6.72
N LEU A 162 -33.42 8.08 5.60
CA LEU A 162 -34.83 7.74 5.38
C LEU A 162 -35.06 6.23 5.31
N ALA A 163 -34.16 5.49 4.66
CA ALA A 163 -34.25 4.05 4.45
C ALA A 163 -33.98 3.20 5.71
N ARG A 164 -33.58 3.79 6.84
CA ARG A 164 -33.39 3.04 8.10
C ARG A 164 -34.73 2.67 8.75
N ASN A 165 -35.68 3.60 8.73
CA ASN A 165 -36.97 3.51 9.41
C ASN A 165 -38.06 3.81 8.38
N VAL A 166 -38.55 2.77 7.73
CA VAL A 166 -39.61 2.91 6.74
C VAL A 166 -40.96 2.78 7.46
N PRO A 167 -41.88 3.75 7.30
CA PRO A 167 -43.22 3.64 7.89
C PRO A 167 -43.96 2.39 7.37
N HIS A 168 -44.76 1.74 8.21
CA HIS A 168 -45.71 0.72 7.75
C HIS A 168 -46.94 1.34 7.07
#